data_AF-A0A965QRT3-F1
#
_entry.id   AF-A0A965QRT3-F1
#
_cell.length_a   1.000
_cell.length_b   1.000
_cell.length_c   1.000
_cell.angle_alpha   90.00
_cell.angle_beta   90.00
_cell.angle_gamma   90.00
#
_symmetry.space_group_name_H-M   'P 1'
#
loop_
_entity.id
_entity.type
_entity.pdbx_description
1 polymer ?
#
loop_
_entity_poly.entity_id
_entity_poly.type
_entity_poly.pdbx_seq_one_letter_code
_entity_poly.pdbx_strand_id
1 'polypeptide(L)' 'MPSDWLEARRRDELAARKAAQEKNRDPEMEQATIAYLAYRTAGGQELWETFRRKWLMDRREPDGR' A
#
# COMPACT_ATOMS: atom_id res chain seq x y z
N MET A 1 -0.04 10.65 -36.88
CA MET A 1 -0.75 9.74 -35.97
C MET A 1 0.30 8.96 -35.19
N PRO A 2 0.44 9.13 -33.86
CA PRO A 2 1.24 8.18 -33.10
C PRO A 2 0.64 6.79 -33.32
N SER A 3 1.46 5.86 -33.81
CA SER A 3 1.01 4.59 -34.36
C SER A 3 0.36 3.73 -33.26
N ASP A 4 -0.86 3.26 -33.50
CA ASP A 4 -1.67 2.37 -32.64
C ASP A 4 -0.86 1.25 -31.93
N TRP A 5 0.17 0.74 -32.61
CA TRP A 5 1.11 -0.25 -32.10
C TRP A 5 1.95 0.20 -30.89
N LEU A 6 2.38 1.46 -30.84
CA LEU A 6 3.12 2.02 -29.70
C LEU A 6 2.23 2.16 -28.46
N GLU A 7 0.96 2.49 -28.64
CA GLU A 7 -0.01 2.57 -27.54
C GLU A 7 -0.39 1.20 -27.01
N ALA A 8 -0.57 0.21 -27.89
CA ALA A 8 -0.79 -1.18 -27.50
C ALA A 8 0.38 -1.74 -26.68
N ARG A 9 1.63 -1.53 -27.13
CA ARG A 9 2.83 -1.98 -26.41
C ARG A 9 2.98 -1.30 -25.04
N ARG A 10 2.69 0.00 -24.94
CA ARG A 10 2.70 0.72 -23.66
C ARG A 10 1.66 0.18 -22.68
N ARG A 11 0.47 -0.19 -23.16
CA ARG A 11 -0.56 -0.82 -22.34
C ARG A 11 -0.11 -2.17 -21.80
N ASP A 12 0.55 -2.97 -22.62
CA ASP A 12 1.09 -4.27 -22.23
C ASP A 12 2.18 -4.14 -21.15
N GLU A 13 3.11 -3.19 -21.34
CA GLU A 13 4.14 -2.89 -20.32
C GLU A 13 3.54 -2.38 -19.01
N LEU A 14 2.48 -1.55 -19.08
CA LEU A 14 1.73 -1.10 -17.90
C LEU A 14 1.03 -2.27 -17.20
N ALA A 15 0.41 -3.18 -17.95
CA ALA A 15 -0.24 -4.37 -17.40
C ALA A 15 0.77 -5.29 -16.73
N ALA A 16 1.94 -5.52 -17.35
CA ALA A 16 3.01 -6.33 -16.77
C ALA A 16 3.57 -5.72 -15.47
N ARG A 17 3.76 -4.40 -15.43
CA ARG A 17 4.17 -3.69 -14.19
C ARG A 17 3.11 -3.78 -13.11
N LYS A 18 1.84 -3.63 -13.46
CA LYS A 18 0.73 -3.74 -12.52
C LYS A 18 0.62 -5.16 -11.95
N ALA A 19 0.76 -6.19 -12.78
CA ALA A 19 0.78 -7.59 -12.35
C ALA A 19 1.97 -7.89 -11.41
N ALA A 20 3.16 -7.33 -11.71
CA ALA A 20 4.33 -7.47 -10.85
C ALA A 20 4.16 -6.75 -9.50
N GLN A 21 3.48 -5.60 -9.48
CA GLN A 21 3.14 -4.89 -8.24
C GLN A 21 2.07 -5.64 -7.44
N GLU A 22 1.06 -6.19 -8.11
CA GLU A 22 -0.01 -6.99 -7.46
C GLU A 22 0.54 -8.24 -6.76
N LYS A 23 1.53 -8.92 -7.37
CA LYS A 23 2.17 -10.10 -6.76
C LYS A 23 2.87 -9.78 -5.43
N ASN A 24 3.38 -8.56 -5.27
CA ASN A 24 4.07 -8.10 -4.06
C ASN A 24 3.19 -7.17 -3.21
N ARG A 25 1.90 -7.07 -3.55
CA ARG A 25 0.98 -6.18 -2.88
C ARG A 25 0.65 -6.76 -1.52
N ASP A 26 1.05 -6.05 -0.48
CA ASP A 26 0.68 -6.35 0.89
C ASP A 26 -0.40 -5.35 1.33
N PRO A 27 -1.70 -5.72 1.22
CA PRO A 27 -2.80 -4.80 1.50
C PRO A 27 -2.84 -4.34 2.96
N GLU A 28 -2.31 -5.15 3.89
CA GLU A 28 -2.21 -4.80 5.30
C GLU A 28 -1.15 -3.73 5.52
N MET A 29 0.01 -3.84 4.85
CA MET A 29 1.07 -2.84 4.86
C MET A 29 0.64 -1.53 4.18
N GLU A 30 -0.11 -1.60 3.08
CA GLU A 30 -0.71 -0.42 2.44
C GLU A 30 -1.63 0.33 3.40
N GLN A 31 -2.52 -0.39 4.09
CA GLN A 31 -3.43 0.20 5.08
C GLN A 31 -2.70 0.77 6.28
N ALA A 32 -1.70 0.06 6.80
CA ALA A 32 -0.85 0.55 7.90
C ALA A 32 -0.16 1.87 7.50
N THR A 33 0.33 1.95 6.25
CA THR A 33 1.02 3.14 5.74
C THR A 33 0.08 4.33 5.65
N ILE A 34 -1.13 4.13 5.13
CA ILE A 34 -2.18 5.18 5.08
C ILE A 34 -2.54 5.65 6.50
N ALA A 35 -2.72 4.72 7.44
CA ALA A 35 -3.03 5.05 8.84
C ALA A 35 -1.89 5.85 9.50
N TYR A 36 -0.64 5.51 9.23
CA TYR A 36 0.52 6.25 9.75
C TYR A 36 0.62 7.66 9.19
N LEU A 37 0.36 7.84 7.88
CA LEU A 37 0.35 9.18 7.29
C LEU A 37 -0.72 10.05 7.95
N ALA A 38 -1.93 9.52 8.16
CA ALA A 38 -2.98 10.22 8.89
C ALA A 38 -2.57 10.55 10.34
N TYR A 39 -1.97 9.59 11.05
CA TYR A 39 -1.44 9.79 12.41
C TYR A 39 -0.37 10.90 12.47
N ARG A 40 0.55 10.93 11.50
CA ARG A 40 1.59 11.98 11.40
C ARG A 40 0.98 13.35 11.13
N THR A 41 0.00 13.44 10.23
CA THR A 41 -0.73 14.69 9.96
C THR A 41 -1.49 15.19 11.20
N ALA A 42 -2.00 14.28 12.03
CA ALA A 42 -2.66 14.61 13.29
C ALA A 42 -1.70 15.04 14.42
N GLY A 43 -0.39 15.11 14.17
CA GLY A 43 0.62 15.51 15.16
C GLY A 43 1.30 14.36 15.88
N GLY A 44 1.04 13.12 15.49
CA GLY A 44 1.71 11.94 16.02
C GLY A 44 3.22 11.97 15.78
N GLN A 45 4.02 11.58 16.76
CA GLN A 45 5.50 11.67 16.71
C GLN A 45 6.22 10.32 16.76
N GLU A 46 5.48 9.23 16.87
CA GLU A 46 6.05 7.88 16.91
C GLU A 46 6.73 7.51 15.58
N LEU A 47 7.78 6.68 15.67
CA LEU A 47 8.44 6.11 14.51
C LEU A 47 7.52 5.11 13.81
N TRP A 48 7.67 5.00 12.49
CA TRP A 48 6.90 4.09 11.65
C TRP A 48 6.88 2.65 12.17
N GLU A 49 8.03 2.09 12.55
CA GLU A 49 8.12 0.71 13.02
C GLU A 49 7.33 0.47 14.32
N THR A 50 7.36 1.44 15.24
CA THR A 50 6.60 1.41 16.48
C THR A 50 5.11 1.50 16.20
N PHE A 51 4.69 2.43 15.34
CA PHE A 51 3.29 2.58 14.94
C PHE A 51 2.77 1.32 14.23
N ARG A 52 3.52 0.83 13.24
CA ARG A 52 3.14 -0.37 12.46
C ARG A 52 2.96 -1.57 13.38
N ARG A 53 3.88 -1.80 14.32
CA ARG A 53 3.78 -2.92 15.26
C ARG A 53 2.53 -2.83 16.15
N LYS A 54 2.21 -1.64 16.66
CA LYS A 54 0.98 -1.40 17.44
C LYS A 54 -0.27 -1.61 16.58
N TRP A 55 -0.33 -0.96 15.43
CA TRP A 55 -1.46 -1.05 14.50
C TRP A 55 -1.75 -2.49 14.03
N LEU A 56 -0.71 -3.29 13.81
CA LEU A 56 -0.84 -4.72 13.49
C LEU A 56 -1.31 -5.57 14.67
N MET A 57 -0.89 -5.24 15.90
CA MET A 57 -1.32 -5.94 17.13
C MET A 57 -2.79 -5.63 17.44
N ASP A 58 -3.19 -4.35 17.42
CA ASP A 58 -4.56 -3.90 17.64
C ASP A 58 -5.58 -4.54 16.67
N ARG A 59 -5.17 -4.80 15.43
CA ARG A 59 -6.03 -5.49 14.43
C ARG A 59 -6.05 -7.01 14.55
N ARG A 60 -5.03 -7.59 15.21
CA ARG A 60 -4.91 -9.04 15.41
C ARG A 60 -5.60 -9.53 16.66
N GLU A 61 -5.90 -8.66 17.64
CA GLU A 61 -6.80 -8.99 18.74
C GLU A 61 -8.24 -9.04 18.19
N PRO A 62 -8.84 -10.23 17.99
CA PRO A 62 -10.26 -10.32 17.75
C PRO A 62 -10.94 -10.10 19.10
N ASP A 63 -11.57 -8.94 19.27
CA ASP A 63 -12.71 -8.68 20.15
C ASP A 63 -12.88 -9.71 21.30
N GLY A 64 -12.01 -9.60 22.30
CA GLY A 64 -12.02 -10.47 23.49
C GLY A 64 -12.85 -9.90 24.63
N ARG A 65 -13.93 -9.16 24.34
CA ARG A 65 -14.76 -8.50 25.35
C ARG A 65 -16.23 -8.87 25.27
#